data_AF-L0KV80-F1
#
_entry.id   AF-L0KV80-F1
#
_cell.length_a   1.000
_cell.length_b   1.000
_cell.length_c   1.000
_cell.angle_alpha   90.00
_cell.angle_beta   90.00
_cell.angle_gamma   90.00
#
_symmetry.space_group_name_H-M   'P 1'
#
loop_
_entity.id
_entity.type
_entity.pdbx_description
1 polymer ?
#
loop_
_entity_poly.entity_id
_entity_poly.type
_entity_poly.pdbx_seq_one_letter_code
_entity_poly.pdbx_strand_id
1 'polypeptide(L)'
;MIDEVIKVFKQLDNKDIRILTGIEIGMKDSEWVPVENVMKYTRMTYDNLSFKLKKLAKLNLLSFTNIPYEGYQIYFEGYDALALHTFVQRKTISAIGNEIGVGKESVVLEAIKESELGIGDPEGVVIKFHREGRTSFTQVKRNRGHIGDREHMSWIYAARLAAKREADVMNKLYPEVSVPRLVDHNRHALVMDIAQGSLLYKTKLADPQWFLDEILRQLKLAYAKGFIHADMSEYNTFVHEGGVQIIDWPQYVEPSHPHADELLERDISNILSFFKRKYDLEAELESSVAYVKSQ
;
A
#
# COMPACT_ATOMS: atom_id res chain seq x y z
N MET A 1 6.18 -9.60 11.77
CA MET A 1 5.20 -9.80 10.66
C MET A 1 3.85 -9.21 11.05
N ILE A 2 3.00 -8.77 10.12
CA ILE A 2 1.75 -8.06 10.46
C ILE A 2 0.83 -8.90 11.38
N ASP A 3 0.82 -10.23 11.21
CA ASP A 3 0.09 -11.15 12.07
C ASP A 3 0.45 -11.04 13.56
N GLU A 4 1.72 -10.78 13.86
CA GLU A 4 2.18 -10.59 15.23
C GLU A 4 1.64 -9.28 15.79
N VAL A 5 1.62 -8.22 14.97
CA VAL A 5 1.05 -6.92 15.33
C VAL A 5 -0.42 -7.07 15.67
N ILE A 6 -1.21 -7.78 14.85
CA ILE A 6 -2.65 -8.01 15.07
C ILE A 6 -2.89 -8.75 16.39
N LYS A 7 -2.08 -9.78 16.69
CA LYS A 7 -2.18 -10.55 17.95
C LYS A 7 -1.91 -9.70 19.18
N VAL A 8 -0.98 -8.76 19.10
CA VAL A 8 -0.63 -7.88 20.24
C VAL A 8 -1.42 -6.57 20.27
N PHE A 9 -2.10 -6.21 19.18
CA PHE A 9 -2.82 -4.94 19.04
C PHE A 9 -3.86 -4.72 20.14
N LYS A 10 -4.62 -5.77 20.49
CA LYS A 10 -5.62 -5.73 21.58
C LYS A 10 -5.01 -5.50 22.97
N GLN A 11 -3.69 -5.66 23.12
CA GLN A 11 -2.98 -5.43 24.38
C GLN A 11 -2.51 -3.98 24.54
N LEU A 12 -2.68 -3.15 23.51
CA LEU A 12 -2.25 -1.75 23.50
C LEU A 12 -3.35 -0.84 24.04
N ASP A 13 -2.96 0.07 24.93
CA ASP A 13 -3.85 1.13 25.40
C ASP A 13 -3.56 2.48 24.71
N ASN A 14 -4.39 3.49 24.97
CA ASN A 14 -4.22 4.81 24.38
C ASN A 14 -2.88 5.48 24.74
N LYS A 15 -2.27 5.12 25.89
CA LYS A 15 -0.95 5.66 26.27
C LYS A 15 0.15 4.98 25.46
N ASP A 16 0.04 3.69 25.21
CA ASP A 16 0.95 2.93 24.35
C ASP A 16 0.96 3.52 22.93
N ILE A 17 -0.22 3.78 22.36
CA ILE A 17 -0.36 4.45 21.06
C ILE A 17 0.22 5.87 21.07
N ARG A 18 -0.02 6.63 22.15
CA ARG A 18 0.54 7.99 22.29
C ARG A 18 2.07 7.98 22.34
N ILE A 19 2.68 6.98 22.98
CA ILE A 19 4.14 6.80 22.99
C ILE A 19 4.65 6.53 21.58
N LEU A 20 4.08 5.55 20.87
CA LEU A 20 4.47 5.22 19.50
C LEU A 20 4.31 6.42 18.55
N THR A 21 3.23 7.20 18.71
CA THR A 21 3.01 8.44 17.94
C THR A 21 4.07 9.51 18.26
N GLY A 22 4.47 9.63 19.53
CA GLY A 22 5.53 10.56 19.93
C GLY A 22 6.87 10.21 19.30
N ILE A 23 7.19 8.91 19.22
CA ILE A 23 8.38 8.41 18.53
C ILE A 23 8.27 8.67 17.02
N GLU A 24 7.15 8.34 16.38
CA GLU A 24 6.90 8.63 14.95
C GLU A 24 7.11 10.11 14.60
N ILE A 25 6.62 11.03 15.45
CA ILE A 25 6.78 12.46 15.22
C ILE A 25 8.24 12.88 15.39
N GLY A 26 8.91 12.41 16.45
CA GLY A 26 10.33 12.72 16.68
C GLY A 26 11.25 12.16 15.60
N MET A 27 10.84 11.06 14.96
CA MET A 27 11.55 10.41 13.86
C MET A 27 11.71 11.30 12.62
N LYS A 28 10.95 12.40 12.50
CA LYS A 28 11.16 13.40 11.44
C LYS A 28 12.51 14.12 11.54
N ASP A 29 12.98 14.32 12.77
CA ASP A 29 14.16 15.14 13.06
C ASP A 29 15.33 14.30 13.62
N SER A 30 15.09 13.04 13.99
CA SER A 30 16.09 12.18 14.64
C SER A 30 15.87 10.72 14.30
N GLU A 31 16.93 9.98 13.97
CA GLU A 31 16.83 8.53 13.72
C GLU A 31 16.44 7.78 14.99
N TRP A 32 17.11 8.08 16.09
CA TRP A 32 16.77 7.63 17.43
C TRP A 32 16.19 8.79 18.21
N VAL A 33 14.91 8.72 18.57
CA VAL A 33 14.22 9.79 19.31
C VAL A 33 14.64 9.74 20.77
N PRO A 34 15.28 10.80 21.31
CA PRO A 34 15.68 10.85 22.72
C PRO A 34 14.48 10.63 23.65
N VAL A 35 14.69 9.91 24.75
CA VAL A 35 13.63 9.63 25.74
C VAL A 35 12.98 10.91 26.26
N GLU A 36 13.74 12.00 26.40
CA GLU A 36 13.25 13.31 26.86
C GLU A 36 12.22 13.90 25.90
N ASN A 37 12.39 13.69 24.59
CA ASN A 37 11.43 14.13 23.59
C ASN A 37 10.12 13.33 23.69
N VAL A 38 10.23 12.01 23.90
CA VAL A 38 9.06 11.15 24.12
C VAL A 38 8.35 11.53 25.43
N MET A 39 9.08 11.82 26.51
CA MET A 39 8.53 12.33 27.77
C MET A 39 7.79 13.64 27.55
N LYS A 40 8.40 14.61 26.84
CA LYS A 40 7.80 15.91 26.55
C LYS A 40 6.48 15.77 25.77
N TYR A 41 6.44 14.88 24.78
CA TYR A 41 5.24 14.64 23.97
C TYR A 41 4.13 13.93 24.76
N THR A 42 4.49 12.90 25.51
CA THR A 42 3.55 12.06 26.26
C THR A 42 3.10 12.70 27.58
N ARG A 43 3.88 13.64 28.11
CA ARG A 43 3.75 14.23 29.45
C ARG A 43 3.86 13.19 30.57
N MET A 44 4.64 12.13 30.35
CA MET A 44 4.88 11.07 31.31
C MET A 44 6.17 11.29 32.09
N THR A 45 6.19 10.84 33.35
CA THR A 45 7.43 10.71 34.13
C THR A 45 8.29 9.59 33.54
N TYR A 46 9.61 9.65 33.80
CA TYR A 46 10.55 8.66 33.29
C TYR A 46 10.17 7.23 33.71
N ASP A 47 9.87 6.99 34.98
CA ASP A 47 9.55 5.65 35.50
C ASP A 47 8.35 5.01 34.79
N ASN A 48 7.27 5.79 34.63
CA ASN A 48 6.05 5.33 33.96
C ASN A 48 6.28 5.09 32.47
N LEU A 49 7.07 5.96 31.82
CA LEU A 49 7.41 5.84 30.41
C LEU A 49 8.32 4.63 30.17
N SER A 50 9.38 4.47 30.96
CA SER A 50 10.34 3.36 30.88
C SER A 50 9.66 2.01 31.01
N PHE A 51 8.69 1.88 31.93
CA PHE A 51 7.89 0.66 32.05
C PHE A 51 7.13 0.32 30.74
N LYS A 52 6.47 1.31 30.14
CA LYS A 52 5.73 1.11 28.88
C LYS A 52 6.65 0.90 27.68
N LEU A 53 7.78 1.59 27.60
CA LEU A 53 8.76 1.40 26.53
C LEU A 53 9.34 -0.02 26.57
N LYS A 54 9.63 -0.56 27.76
CA LYS A 54 10.02 -1.98 27.93
C LYS A 54 8.93 -2.94 27.48
N LYS A 55 7.65 -2.66 27.78
CA LYS A 55 6.51 -3.45 27.29
C LYS A 55 6.45 -3.41 25.75
N LEU A 56 6.49 -2.23 25.14
CA LEU A 56 6.41 -2.05 23.70
C LEU A 56 7.60 -2.70 22.96
N ALA A 57 8.80 -2.64 23.52
CA ALA A 57 9.98 -3.34 23.01
C ALA A 57 9.79 -4.86 23.03
N LYS A 58 9.25 -5.43 24.13
CA LYS A 58 8.93 -6.87 24.21
C LYS A 58 7.87 -7.32 23.21
N LEU A 59 6.99 -6.42 22.80
CA LEU A 59 5.99 -6.66 21.75
C LEU A 59 6.54 -6.40 20.34
N ASN A 60 7.83 -6.10 20.19
CA ASN A 60 8.49 -5.76 18.92
C ASN A 60 7.88 -4.55 18.19
N LEU A 61 7.24 -3.63 18.91
CA LEU A 61 6.61 -2.43 18.31
C LEU A 61 7.58 -1.24 18.20
N LEU A 62 8.71 -1.31 18.89
CA LEU A 62 9.77 -0.31 18.83
C LEU A 62 11.14 -0.97 19.05
N SER A 63 12.18 -0.25 18.68
CA SER A 63 13.57 -0.56 19.02
C SER A 63 14.15 0.53 19.90
N PHE A 64 15.17 0.20 20.67
CA PHE A 64 15.85 1.14 21.55
C PHE A 64 17.37 1.06 21.39
N THR A 65 18.04 2.17 21.71
CA THR A 65 19.49 2.25 21.89
C THR A 65 19.79 2.99 23.19
N ASN A 66 20.95 2.73 23.78
CA ASN A 66 21.49 3.50 24.91
C ASN A 66 22.79 4.22 24.53
N ILE A 67 23.17 4.20 23.25
CA ILE A 67 24.41 4.79 22.74
C ILE A 67 24.05 5.68 21.54
N PRO A 68 24.49 6.96 21.52
CA PRO A 68 25.19 7.68 22.59
C PRO A 68 24.28 8.13 23.75
N TYR A 69 22.97 7.94 23.63
CA TYR A 69 21.95 8.29 24.64
C TYR A 69 20.80 7.28 24.58
N GLU A 70 19.88 7.33 25.56
CA GLU A 70 18.66 6.54 25.55
C GLU A 70 17.69 7.06 24.47
N GLY A 71 17.54 6.28 23.40
CA GLY A 71 16.77 6.67 22.22
C GLY A 71 15.89 5.53 21.70
N TYR A 72 14.81 5.91 21.01
CA TYR A 72 13.78 4.98 20.54
C TYR A 72 13.41 5.24 19.09
N GLN A 73 13.09 4.19 18.35
CA GLN A 73 12.57 4.28 16.99
C GLN A 73 11.48 3.22 16.76
N ILE A 74 10.61 3.45 15.78
CA ILE A 74 9.63 2.45 15.35
C ILE A 74 9.94 1.95 13.94
N TYR A 75 9.59 0.69 13.70
CA TYR A 75 9.67 0.03 12.40
C TYR A 75 8.26 -0.21 11.83
N PHE A 76 8.14 -1.06 10.80
CA PHE A 76 6.84 -1.40 10.23
C PHE A 76 5.86 -1.92 11.28
N GLU A 77 6.29 -2.72 12.25
CA GLU A 77 5.42 -3.28 13.28
C GLU A 77 4.73 -2.19 14.13
N GLY A 78 5.49 -1.21 14.61
CA GLY A 78 4.94 -0.05 15.33
C GLY A 78 4.09 0.84 14.43
N TYR A 79 4.51 1.01 13.18
CA TYR A 79 3.82 1.85 12.21
C TYR A 79 2.48 1.23 11.76
N ASP A 80 2.43 -0.09 11.61
CA ASP A 80 1.24 -0.89 11.36
C ASP A 80 0.23 -0.73 12.50
N ALA A 81 0.69 -0.84 13.76
CA ALA A 81 -0.16 -0.65 14.92
C ALA A 81 -0.77 0.77 14.95
N LEU A 82 0.01 1.80 14.61
CA LEU A 82 -0.49 3.16 14.51
C LEU A 82 -1.52 3.34 13.38
N ALA A 83 -1.30 2.70 12.22
CA ALA A 83 -2.24 2.72 11.11
C ALA A 83 -3.56 2.04 11.48
N LEU A 84 -3.50 0.81 12.00
CA LEU A 84 -4.65 0.04 12.47
C LEU A 84 -5.44 0.79 13.55
N HIS A 85 -4.76 1.38 14.53
CA HIS A 85 -5.41 2.19 15.55
C HIS A 85 -6.23 3.32 14.94
N THR A 86 -5.71 3.98 13.91
CA THR A 86 -6.43 5.09 13.27
C THR A 86 -7.69 4.59 12.57
N PHE A 87 -7.63 3.47 11.84
CA PHE A 87 -8.80 2.89 11.18
C PHE A 87 -9.86 2.43 12.17
N VAL A 88 -9.46 1.83 13.30
CA VAL A 88 -10.39 1.44 14.37
C VAL A 88 -11.02 2.65 15.04
N GLN A 89 -10.23 3.70 15.36
CA GLN A 89 -10.76 4.93 15.96
C GLN A 89 -11.74 5.67 15.04
N ARG A 90 -11.48 5.66 13.74
CA ARG A 90 -12.38 6.21 12.72
C ARG A 90 -13.60 5.34 12.44
N LYS A 91 -13.67 4.14 13.03
CA LYS A 91 -14.69 3.11 12.76
C LYS A 91 -14.72 2.66 11.29
N THR A 92 -13.59 2.78 10.60
CA THR A 92 -13.43 2.32 9.21
C THR A 92 -13.45 0.80 9.14
N ILE A 93 -12.83 0.14 10.12
CA ILE A 93 -12.76 -1.33 10.23
C ILE A 93 -13.21 -1.77 11.62
N SER A 94 -13.94 -2.88 11.69
CA SER A 94 -14.41 -3.52 12.93
C SER A 94 -13.74 -4.87 13.19
N ALA A 95 -13.33 -5.59 12.14
CA ALA A 95 -12.60 -6.84 12.23
C ALA A 95 -11.50 -6.96 11.16
N ILE A 96 -10.50 -7.77 11.45
CA ILE A 96 -9.42 -8.13 10.52
C ILE A 96 -9.49 -9.64 10.29
N GLY A 97 -9.47 -10.04 9.03
CA GLY A 97 -9.51 -11.41 8.56
C GLY A 97 -8.13 -11.95 8.23
N ASN A 98 -8.07 -12.80 7.20
CA ASN A 98 -6.85 -13.47 6.80
C ASN A 98 -5.94 -12.58 5.96
N GLU A 99 -4.67 -12.94 5.92
CA GLU A 99 -3.74 -12.45 4.91
C GLU A 99 -4.05 -13.11 3.56
N ILE A 100 -4.34 -12.29 2.54
CA ILE A 100 -4.75 -12.75 1.21
C ILE A 100 -3.68 -12.49 0.13
N GLY A 101 -2.67 -11.67 0.44
CA GLY A 101 -1.57 -11.42 -0.46
C GLY A 101 -0.34 -10.89 0.27
N VAL A 102 0.80 -11.56 0.06
CA VAL A 102 2.12 -11.07 0.48
C VAL A 102 2.98 -10.88 -0.76
N GLY A 103 3.22 -9.62 -1.09
CA GLY A 103 4.21 -9.24 -2.07
C GLY A 103 5.52 -8.83 -1.42
N LYS A 104 6.54 -8.57 -2.24
CA LYS A 104 7.76 -7.90 -1.79
C LYS A 104 7.48 -6.45 -1.32
N GLU A 105 6.42 -5.86 -1.86
CA GLU A 105 6.14 -4.43 -1.79
C GLU A 105 4.88 -4.09 -1.03
N SER A 106 4.04 -5.08 -0.70
CA SER A 106 2.85 -4.88 0.11
C SER A 106 2.43 -6.14 0.86
N VAL A 107 1.65 -5.93 1.92
CA VAL A 107 0.91 -6.98 2.62
C VAL A 107 -0.57 -6.62 2.59
N VAL A 108 -1.43 -7.55 2.17
CA VAL A 108 -2.86 -7.35 1.98
C VAL A 108 -3.63 -8.28 2.90
N LEU A 109 -4.50 -7.69 3.71
CA LEU A 109 -5.37 -8.39 4.64
C LEU A 109 -6.84 -8.18 4.27
N GLU A 110 -7.67 -9.18 4.54
CA GLU A 110 -9.11 -8.98 4.63
C GLU A 110 -9.45 -8.19 5.89
N ALA A 111 -10.52 -7.40 5.81
CA ALA A 111 -11.12 -6.74 6.94
C ALA A 111 -12.63 -6.58 6.73
N ILE A 112 -13.31 -6.25 7.81
CA ILE A 112 -14.75 -5.98 7.80
C ILE A 112 -14.95 -4.51 8.18
N LYS A 113 -15.77 -3.82 7.39
CA LYS A 113 -16.33 -2.51 7.70
C LYS A 113 -17.78 -2.70 8.17
N GLU A 114 -18.11 -2.17 9.34
CA GLU A 114 -19.51 -2.13 9.79
C GLU A 114 -20.31 -1.12 8.97
N SER A 115 -21.60 -1.41 8.77
CA SER A 115 -22.51 -0.49 8.11
C SER A 115 -22.64 0.82 8.90
N GLU A 116 -22.74 1.94 8.19
CA GLU A 116 -22.96 3.23 8.83
C GLU A 116 -24.28 3.18 9.61
N LEU A 117 -24.24 3.60 10.88
CA LEU A 117 -25.37 3.58 11.83
C LEU A 117 -25.83 2.18 12.29
N GLY A 118 -25.10 1.10 11.94
CA GLY A 118 -25.48 -0.27 12.32
C GLY A 118 -26.73 -0.78 11.61
N ILE A 119 -27.09 -0.16 10.49
CA ILE A 119 -28.22 -0.55 9.65
C ILE A 119 -27.65 -1.07 8.33
N GLY A 120 -27.72 -2.39 8.12
CA GLY A 120 -27.22 -3.07 6.93
C GLY A 120 -26.15 -4.10 7.26
N ASP A 121 -25.85 -4.98 6.29
CA ASP A 121 -24.88 -6.04 6.45
C ASP A 121 -23.44 -5.49 6.50
N PRO A 122 -22.53 -6.11 7.27
CA PRO A 122 -21.12 -5.77 7.24
C PRO A 122 -20.54 -5.94 5.83
N GLU A 123 -19.70 -4.98 5.42
CA GLU A 123 -19.05 -4.99 4.12
C GLU A 123 -17.64 -5.55 4.24
N GLY A 124 -17.27 -6.47 3.33
CA GLY A 124 -15.90 -6.93 3.18
C GLY A 124 -15.03 -5.86 2.50
N VAL A 125 -13.88 -5.55 3.10
CA VAL A 125 -12.87 -4.62 2.58
C VAL A 125 -11.49 -5.26 2.67
N VAL A 126 -10.50 -4.65 2.02
CA VAL A 126 -9.09 -5.05 2.19
C VAL A 126 -8.28 -3.93 2.83
N ILE A 127 -7.29 -4.31 3.63
CA ILE A 127 -6.25 -3.40 4.13
C ILE A 127 -4.95 -3.73 3.40
N LYS A 128 -4.45 -2.80 2.59
CA LYS A 128 -3.14 -2.91 1.93
C LYS A 128 -2.11 -2.08 2.69
N PHE A 129 -1.08 -2.73 3.23
CA PHE A 129 0.08 -2.08 3.82
C PHE A 129 1.22 -2.03 2.81
N HIS A 130 1.74 -0.84 2.52
CA HIS A 130 2.94 -0.69 1.69
C HIS A 130 4.20 -1.07 2.46
N ARG A 131 5.12 -1.72 1.76
CA ARG A 131 6.44 -2.19 2.22
C ARG A 131 7.56 -1.78 1.26
N GLU A 132 7.26 -0.99 0.23
CA GLU A 132 8.24 -0.45 -0.73
C GLU A 132 9.49 0.11 -0.01
N GLY A 133 10.67 -0.20 -0.55
CA GLY A 133 11.96 0.12 0.05
C GLY A 133 12.64 -1.03 0.82
N ARG A 134 11.90 -2.09 1.18
CA ARG A 134 12.46 -3.26 1.90
C ARG A 134 13.44 -4.10 1.07
N THR A 135 13.30 -4.13 -0.26
CA THR A 135 14.09 -4.98 -1.19
C THR A 135 14.92 -4.23 -2.22
N SER A 136 14.52 -3.02 -2.63
CA SER A 136 15.18 -2.23 -3.70
C SER A 136 16.64 -1.90 -3.35
N PHE A 137 16.98 -1.88 -2.07
CA PHE A 137 18.35 -1.65 -1.59
C PHE A 137 19.13 -2.94 -1.30
N THR A 138 18.53 -4.14 -1.36
CA THR A 138 19.31 -5.39 -1.24
C THR A 138 20.25 -5.58 -2.44
N GLN A 139 19.88 -5.05 -3.62
CA GLN A 139 20.77 -4.94 -4.79
C GLN A 139 21.82 -3.83 -4.61
N VAL A 140 21.48 -2.72 -3.93
CA VAL A 140 22.41 -1.62 -3.63
C VAL A 140 23.41 -1.99 -2.52
N LYS A 141 23.03 -2.88 -1.59
CA LYS A 141 23.87 -3.42 -0.50
C LYS A 141 25.12 -4.14 -1.00
N ARG A 142 25.11 -4.66 -2.23
CA ARG A 142 26.30 -5.28 -2.83
C ARG A 142 27.36 -4.28 -3.30
N ASN A 143 27.01 -3.00 -3.49
CA ASN A 143 27.89 -2.06 -4.18
C ASN A 143 28.39 -0.86 -3.35
N ARG A 144 27.99 -0.68 -2.08
CA ARG A 144 28.48 0.47 -1.26
C ARG A 144 28.63 0.09 0.21
N GLY A 145 29.86 -0.17 0.62
CA GLY A 145 30.19 -0.63 1.98
C GLY A 145 30.15 0.41 3.10
N HIS A 146 29.41 1.54 3.01
CA HIS A 146 29.53 2.62 4.02
C HIS A 146 28.27 3.49 4.27
N ILE A 147 27.05 3.00 4.07
CA ILE A 147 25.83 3.74 4.49
C ILE A 147 24.96 2.81 5.34
N GLY A 148 25.33 2.67 6.62
CA GLY A 148 24.49 2.03 7.62
C GLY A 148 23.65 3.09 8.37
N ASP A 149 22.44 2.68 8.75
CA ASP A 149 21.60 3.26 9.83
C ASP A 149 20.55 4.34 9.47
N ARG A 150 20.73 5.16 8.42
CA ARG A 150 19.65 6.04 7.90
C ARG A 150 18.63 5.33 6.99
N GLU A 151 18.85 4.05 6.67
CA GLU A 151 18.03 3.29 5.73
C GLU A 151 16.60 3.04 6.26
N HIS A 152 16.45 2.88 7.56
CA HIS A 152 15.18 2.45 8.17
C HIS A 152 14.10 3.54 8.16
N MET A 153 14.46 4.76 8.55
CA MET A 153 13.63 5.95 8.40
C MET A 153 13.18 6.17 6.96
N SER A 154 14.10 5.93 6.02
CA SER A 154 13.83 6.10 4.60
C SER A 154 12.76 5.12 4.08
N TRP A 155 12.70 3.90 4.63
CA TRP A 155 11.73 2.88 4.18
C TRP A 155 10.30 3.16 4.65
N ILE A 156 10.11 3.49 5.92
CA ILE A 156 8.79 3.87 6.44
C ILE A 156 8.26 5.11 5.71
N TYR A 157 9.16 6.08 5.50
CA TYR A 157 8.81 7.28 4.78
C TYR A 157 8.47 7.00 3.30
N ALA A 158 9.25 6.17 2.61
CA ALA A 158 8.97 5.74 1.24
C ALA A 158 7.62 5.01 1.14
N ALA A 159 7.35 4.04 2.01
CA ALA A 159 6.08 3.33 2.06
C ALA A 159 4.89 4.27 2.32
N ARG A 160 5.07 5.29 3.16
CA ARG A 160 4.06 6.34 3.39
C ARG A 160 3.78 7.15 2.13
N LEU A 161 4.83 7.51 1.38
CA LEU A 161 4.66 8.27 0.13
C LEU A 161 4.00 7.42 -0.96
N ALA A 162 4.35 6.14 -1.06
CA ALA A 162 3.75 5.20 -2.00
C ALA A 162 2.24 5.01 -1.72
N ALA A 163 1.87 4.76 -0.46
CA ALA A 163 0.47 4.64 -0.07
C ALA A 163 -0.32 5.92 -0.35
N LYS A 164 0.26 7.08 -0.04
CA LYS A 164 -0.37 8.38 -0.36
C LYS A 164 -0.56 8.54 -1.87
N ARG A 165 0.46 8.20 -2.66
CA ARG A 165 0.42 8.32 -4.12
C ARG A 165 -0.67 7.44 -4.72
N GLU A 166 -0.78 6.19 -4.27
CA GLU A 166 -1.85 5.28 -4.69
C GLU A 166 -3.23 5.78 -4.25
N ALA A 167 -3.39 6.24 -3.00
CA ALA A 167 -4.64 6.84 -2.54
C ALA A 167 -5.07 8.04 -3.39
N ASP A 168 -4.14 8.94 -3.69
CA ASP A 168 -4.40 10.17 -4.44
C ASP A 168 -4.86 9.87 -5.88
N VAL A 169 -4.30 8.84 -6.54
CA VAL A 169 -4.70 8.47 -7.91
C VAL A 169 -5.99 7.65 -7.93
N MET A 170 -6.19 6.72 -6.99
CA MET A 170 -7.44 5.95 -6.90
C MET A 170 -8.66 6.88 -6.77
N ASN A 171 -8.56 7.94 -5.96
CA ASN A 171 -9.63 8.94 -5.82
C ASN A 171 -9.91 9.74 -7.11
N LYS A 172 -8.92 9.91 -7.99
CA LYS A 172 -9.09 10.65 -9.27
C LYS A 172 -9.61 9.76 -10.40
N LEU A 173 -9.30 8.47 -10.32
CA LEU A 173 -9.69 7.45 -11.29
C LEU A 173 -11.12 6.96 -11.05
N TYR A 174 -11.50 6.74 -9.79
CA TYR A 174 -12.84 6.28 -9.43
C TYR A 174 -13.90 7.40 -9.57
N PRO A 175 -15.11 7.11 -10.10
CA PRO A 175 -15.60 5.82 -10.58
C PRO A 175 -15.40 5.59 -12.09
N GLU A 176 -14.84 6.56 -12.84
CA GLU A 176 -14.80 6.47 -14.30
C GLU A 176 -13.90 5.35 -14.82
N VAL A 177 -12.75 5.15 -14.17
CA VAL A 177 -11.88 3.99 -14.40
C VAL A 177 -12.22 2.93 -13.36
N SER A 178 -12.33 1.69 -13.82
CA SER A 178 -12.65 0.53 -12.99
C SER A 178 -11.46 0.17 -12.10
N VAL A 179 -11.43 0.80 -10.92
CA VAL A 179 -10.49 0.55 -9.83
C VAL A 179 -11.29 0.29 -8.55
N PRO A 180 -10.75 -0.43 -7.56
CA PRO A 180 -11.39 -0.52 -6.25
C PRO A 180 -11.60 0.87 -5.66
N ARG A 181 -12.74 1.09 -5.00
CA ARG A 181 -12.98 2.35 -4.31
C ARG A 181 -12.10 2.43 -3.08
N LEU A 182 -11.40 3.55 -2.91
CA LEU A 182 -10.69 3.84 -1.67
C LEU A 182 -11.71 4.19 -0.58
N VAL A 183 -11.59 3.53 0.57
CA VAL A 183 -12.43 3.76 1.75
C VAL A 183 -11.74 4.69 2.75
N ASP A 184 -10.47 4.42 3.06
CA ASP A 184 -9.67 5.24 3.99
C ASP A 184 -8.18 5.09 3.68
N HIS A 185 -7.38 6.08 4.09
CA HIS A 185 -5.94 6.05 3.97
C HIS A 185 -5.31 6.66 5.22
N ASN A 186 -4.31 5.97 5.76
CA ASN A 186 -3.51 6.49 6.84
C ASN A 186 -2.10 5.89 6.82
N ARG A 187 -1.10 6.75 6.96
CA ARG A 187 0.32 6.35 6.98
C ARG A 187 0.71 5.64 5.68
N HIS A 188 1.06 4.36 5.76
CA HIS A 188 1.44 3.47 4.67
C HIS A 188 0.35 2.44 4.36
N ALA A 189 -0.86 2.64 4.87
CA ALA A 189 -1.95 1.70 4.74
C ALA A 189 -3.17 2.31 4.06
N LEU A 190 -3.82 1.49 3.23
CA LEU A 190 -5.05 1.81 2.52
C LEU A 190 -6.14 0.82 2.95
N VAL A 191 -7.36 1.32 3.15
CA VAL A 191 -8.57 0.50 3.20
C VAL A 191 -9.33 0.74 1.90
N MET A 192 -9.66 -0.32 1.18
CA MET A 192 -10.37 -0.24 -0.10
C MET A 192 -11.34 -1.41 -0.29
N ASP A 193 -12.27 -1.26 -1.23
CA ASP A 193 -13.18 -2.34 -1.60
C ASP A 193 -12.39 -3.57 -2.10
N ILE A 194 -12.96 -4.77 -1.92
CA ILE A 194 -12.39 -5.99 -2.49
C ILE A 194 -12.50 -5.92 -4.02
N ALA A 195 -11.38 -6.14 -4.72
CA ALA A 195 -11.38 -6.20 -6.17
C ALA A 195 -12.26 -7.36 -6.67
N GLN A 196 -13.11 -7.10 -7.66
CA GLN A 196 -14.12 -8.05 -8.10
C GLN A 196 -13.54 -9.17 -8.96
N GLY A 197 -13.95 -10.41 -8.69
CA GLY A 197 -13.59 -11.57 -9.50
C GLY A 197 -12.23 -12.18 -9.15
N SER A 198 -11.42 -12.46 -10.16
CA SER A 198 -10.15 -13.18 -10.01
C SER A 198 -9.06 -12.59 -10.89
N LEU A 199 -7.81 -12.73 -10.46
CA LEU A 199 -6.65 -12.27 -11.20
C LEU A 199 -6.57 -12.88 -12.60
N LEU A 200 -6.37 -12.04 -13.61
CA LEU A 200 -6.35 -12.40 -15.03
C LEU A 200 -5.35 -13.54 -15.34
N TYR A 201 -4.18 -13.53 -14.71
CA TYR A 201 -3.19 -14.60 -14.92
C TYR A 201 -3.73 -15.99 -14.53
N LYS A 202 -4.58 -16.08 -13.50
CA LYS A 202 -5.20 -17.32 -12.98
C LYS A 202 -6.49 -17.70 -13.70
N THR A 203 -7.18 -16.74 -14.30
CA THR A 203 -8.52 -16.97 -14.87
C THR A 203 -8.45 -17.46 -16.31
N LYS A 204 -9.31 -18.42 -16.69
CA LYS A 204 -9.55 -18.75 -18.10
C LYS A 204 -10.75 -17.95 -18.59
N LEU A 205 -10.53 -17.06 -19.56
CA LEU A 205 -11.57 -16.21 -20.13
C LEU A 205 -12.43 -17.00 -21.12
N ALA A 206 -13.74 -16.73 -21.10
CA ALA A 206 -14.69 -17.25 -22.08
C ALA A 206 -14.59 -16.50 -23.42
N ASP A 207 -14.42 -15.17 -23.35
CA ASP A 207 -14.25 -14.28 -24.51
C ASP A 207 -12.98 -13.43 -24.35
N PRO A 208 -11.80 -13.96 -24.72
CA PRO A 208 -10.55 -13.24 -24.57
C PRO A 208 -10.50 -11.90 -25.31
N GLN A 209 -11.15 -11.79 -26.48
CA GLN A 209 -11.14 -10.55 -27.26
C GLN A 209 -11.88 -9.44 -26.52
N TRP A 210 -13.08 -9.74 -26.01
CA TRP A 210 -13.85 -8.77 -25.26
C TRP A 210 -13.10 -8.24 -24.03
N PHE A 211 -12.44 -9.13 -23.28
CA PHE A 211 -11.65 -8.73 -22.11
C PHE A 211 -10.41 -7.90 -22.48
N LEU A 212 -9.74 -8.20 -23.60
CA LEU A 212 -8.64 -7.38 -24.09
C LEU A 212 -9.13 -5.97 -24.43
N ASP A 213 -10.22 -5.87 -25.19
CA ASP A 213 -10.81 -4.59 -25.58
C ASP A 213 -11.25 -3.78 -24.35
N GLU A 214 -11.82 -4.45 -23.35
CA GLU A 214 -12.22 -3.81 -22.09
C GLU A 214 -11.01 -3.31 -21.29
N ILE A 215 -9.91 -4.05 -21.23
CA ILE A 215 -8.66 -3.58 -20.59
C ILE A 215 -8.12 -2.35 -21.31
N LEU A 216 -8.04 -2.38 -22.64
CA LEU A 216 -7.59 -1.22 -23.43
C LEU A 216 -8.52 -0.02 -23.24
N ARG A 217 -9.83 -0.24 -23.10
CA ARG A 217 -10.79 0.82 -22.78
C ARG A 217 -10.54 1.44 -21.40
N GLN A 218 -10.23 0.64 -20.38
CA GLN A 218 -9.87 1.17 -19.06
C GLN A 218 -8.57 1.98 -19.10
N LEU A 219 -7.57 1.52 -19.86
CA LEU A 219 -6.32 2.27 -20.06
C LEU A 219 -6.55 3.59 -20.81
N LYS A 220 -7.44 3.59 -21.81
CA LYS A 220 -7.89 4.81 -22.50
C LYS A 220 -8.49 5.82 -21.52
N LEU A 221 -9.38 5.37 -20.64
CA LEU A 221 -10.01 6.23 -19.64
C LEU A 221 -9.00 6.78 -18.62
N ALA A 222 -8.05 5.95 -18.16
CA ALA A 222 -6.97 6.39 -17.29
C ALA A 222 -6.08 7.43 -17.97
N TYR A 223 -5.72 7.20 -19.24
CA TYR A 223 -4.92 8.15 -20.02
C TYR A 223 -5.65 9.49 -20.21
N ALA A 224 -6.95 9.45 -20.51
CA ALA A 224 -7.79 10.65 -20.61
C ALA A 224 -7.90 11.42 -19.29
N LYS A 225 -7.79 10.73 -18.15
CA LYS A 225 -7.70 11.34 -16.80
C LYS A 225 -6.30 11.85 -16.47
N GLY A 226 -5.32 11.66 -17.34
CA GLY A 226 -3.95 12.12 -17.17
C GLY A 226 -3.04 11.12 -16.43
N PHE A 227 -3.36 9.82 -16.49
CA PHE A 227 -2.61 8.78 -15.79
C PHE A 227 -2.22 7.62 -16.72
N ILE A 228 -0.95 7.24 -16.66
CA ILE A 228 -0.41 6.00 -17.21
C ILE A 228 -0.02 5.14 -16.01
N HIS A 229 -0.44 3.89 -15.97
CA HIS A 229 -0.23 3.02 -14.82
C HIS A 229 1.26 2.72 -14.58
N ALA A 230 2.04 2.56 -15.64
CA ALA A 230 3.48 2.31 -15.63
C ALA A 230 3.91 1.07 -14.83
N ASP A 231 3.01 0.09 -14.72
CA ASP A 231 3.28 -1.28 -14.24
C ASP A 231 2.15 -2.26 -14.63
N MET A 232 1.53 -2.08 -15.80
CA MET A 232 0.40 -2.94 -16.20
C MET A 232 0.86 -4.34 -16.55
N SER A 233 0.12 -5.33 -16.05
CA SER A 233 0.31 -6.75 -16.35
C SER A 233 -0.94 -7.57 -16.02
N GLU A 234 -0.92 -8.86 -16.35
CA GLU A 234 -1.95 -9.83 -15.96
C GLU A 234 -2.05 -10.08 -14.45
N TYR A 235 -1.07 -9.62 -13.67
CA TYR A 235 -1.04 -9.74 -12.21
C TYR A 235 -1.72 -8.56 -11.49
N ASN A 236 -1.90 -7.45 -12.20
CA ASN A 236 -2.53 -6.21 -11.68
C ASN A 236 -3.94 -6.00 -12.25
N THR A 237 -4.47 -7.02 -12.95
CA THR A 237 -5.79 -6.99 -13.60
C THR A 237 -6.68 -8.07 -13.01
N PHE A 238 -7.81 -7.68 -12.44
CA PHE A 238 -8.90 -8.55 -12.03
C PHE A 238 -9.95 -8.64 -13.13
N VAL A 239 -10.56 -9.82 -13.28
CA VAL A 239 -11.63 -10.08 -14.23
C VAL A 239 -12.81 -10.78 -13.55
N HIS A 240 -14.02 -10.39 -13.93
CA HIS A 240 -15.28 -11.01 -13.53
C HIS A 240 -16.27 -10.98 -14.71
N GLU A 241 -17.43 -11.61 -14.55
CA GLU A 241 -18.45 -11.69 -15.61
C GLU A 241 -18.91 -10.32 -16.14
N GLY A 242 -18.80 -9.27 -15.32
CA GLY A 242 -19.26 -7.93 -15.64
C GLY A 242 -18.17 -6.94 -16.09
N GLY A 243 -16.90 -7.33 -16.14
CA GLY A 243 -15.82 -6.40 -16.50
C GLY A 243 -14.45 -6.72 -15.94
N VAL A 244 -13.62 -5.69 -15.92
CA VAL A 244 -12.25 -5.73 -15.41
C VAL A 244 -12.05 -4.68 -14.34
N GLN A 245 -11.16 -4.94 -13.39
CA GLN A 245 -10.70 -3.95 -12.40
C GLN A 245 -9.18 -3.93 -12.35
N ILE A 246 -8.61 -2.73 -12.37
CA ILE A 246 -7.16 -2.52 -12.34
C ILE A 246 -6.74 -2.09 -10.93
N ILE A 247 -5.71 -2.75 -10.40
CA ILE A 247 -5.16 -2.47 -9.07
C ILE A 247 -3.68 -2.08 -9.16
N ASP A 248 -3.13 -1.64 -8.03
CA ASP A 248 -1.69 -1.40 -7.86
C ASP A 248 -1.15 -0.20 -8.67
N TRP A 249 -1.61 0.98 -8.28
CA TRP A 249 -1.23 2.24 -8.93
C TRP A 249 -0.06 3.03 -8.32
N PRO A 250 0.78 2.58 -7.37
CA PRO A 250 1.78 3.46 -6.75
C PRO A 250 2.84 3.96 -7.75
N GLN A 251 3.06 3.26 -8.87
CA GLN A 251 4.08 3.59 -9.87
C GLN A 251 3.57 4.48 -11.03
N TYR A 252 2.32 4.93 -11.00
CA TYR A 252 1.72 5.70 -12.10
C TYR A 252 2.58 6.90 -12.50
N VAL A 253 2.51 7.30 -13.78
CA VAL A 253 3.10 8.54 -14.29
C VAL A 253 2.07 9.39 -15.02
N GLU A 254 2.35 10.68 -15.15
CA GLU A 254 1.53 11.59 -15.96
C GLU A 254 2.04 11.58 -17.41
N PRO A 255 1.18 11.88 -18.42
CA PRO A 255 1.59 11.99 -19.82
C PRO A 255 2.70 13.03 -20.10
N SER A 256 2.94 13.95 -19.17
CA SER A 256 4.03 14.93 -19.22
C SER A 256 5.41 14.35 -18.85
N HIS A 257 5.46 13.11 -18.35
CA HIS A 257 6.70 12.46 -17.95
C HIS A 257 7.61 12.22 -19.18
N PRO A 258 8.94 12.42 -19.08
CA PRO A 258 9.85 12.27 -20.22
C PRO A 258 9.79 10.91 -20.93
N HIS A 259 9.44 9.86 -20.19
CA HIS A 259 9.29 8.48 -20.69
C HIS A 259 7.84 8.01 -20.74
N ALA A 260 6.86 8.92 -20.77
CA ALA A 260 5.44 8.56 -20.74
C ALA A 260 5.04 7.61 -21.89
N ASP A 261 5.49 7.90 -23.10
CA ASP A 261 5.15 7.09 -24.28
C ASP A 261 5.74 5.68 -24.19
N GLU A 262 7.01 5.56 -23.82
CA GLU A 262 7.68 4.27 -23.61
C GLU A 262 6.99 3.43 -22.53
N LEU A 263 6.56 4.06 -21.43
CA LEU A 263 5.87 3.39 -20.33
C LEU A 263 4.48 2.91 -20.74
N LEU A 264 3.74 3.73 -21.50
CA LEU A 264 2.43 3.33 -22.02
C LEU A 264 2.54 2.19 -23.03
N GLU A 265 3.50 2.27 -23.96
CA GLU A 265 3.77 1.21 -24.93
C GLU A 265 4.13 -0.09 -24.23
N ARG A 266 4.96 -0.03 -23.17
CA ARG A 266 5.31 -1.20 -22.36
C ARG A 266 4.09 -1.80 -21.66
N ASP A 267 3.25 -0.96 -21.04
CA ASP A 267 2.03 -1.40 -20.38
C ASP A 267 1.09 -2.14 -21.34
N ILE A 268 0.85 -1.57 -22.54
CA ILE A 268 0.01 -2.17 -23.57
C ILE A 268 0.67 -3.46 -24.10
N SER A 269 1.96 -3.42 -24.41
CA SER A 269 2.72 -4.57 -24.91
C SER A 269 2.70 -5.76 -23.96
N ASN A 270 2.79 -5.53 -22.63
CA ASN A 270 2.66 -6.58 -21.63
C ASN A 270 1.31 -7.29 -21.71
N ILE A 271 0.21 -6.52 -21.82
CA ILE A 271 -1.14 -7.05 -21.95
C ILE A 271 -1.27 -7.83 -23.27
N LEU A 272 -0.87 -7.25 -24.41
CA LEU A 272 -0.95 -7.93 -25.71
C LEU A 272 -0.14 -9.24 -25.72
N SER A 273 1.06 -9.23 -25.13
CA SER A 273 1.93 -10.41 -25.02
C SER A 273 1.29 -11.51 -24.17
N PHE A 274 0.58 -11.15 -23.11
CA PHE A 274 -0.19 -12.11 -22.31
C PHE A 274 -1.32 -12.75 -23.15
N PHE A 275 -2.10 -11.96 -23.87
CA PHE A 275 -3.22 -12.47 -24.68
C PHE A 275 -2.74 -13.32 -25.85
N LYS A 276 -1.67 -12.93 -26.54
CA LYS A 276 -1.03 -13.74 -27.58
C LYS A 276 -0.55 -15.09 -27.03
N ARG A 277 0.18 -15.07 -25.91
CA ARG A 277 0.73 -16.31 -25.30
C ARG A 277 -0.36 -17.26 -24.79
N LYS A 278 -1.44 -16.74 -24.21
CA LYS A 278 -2.46 -17.57 -23.52
C LYS A 278 -3.64 -17.95 -24.42
N TYR A 279 -3.96 -17.13 -25.43
CA TYR A 279 -5.16 -17.26 -26.26
C TYR A 279 -4.89 -17.22 -27.76
N ASP A 280 -3.63 -17.08 -28.20
CA ASP A 280 -3.25 -16.92 -29.62
C ASP A 280 -3.94 -15.74 -30.31
N LEU A 281 -4.25 -14.70 -29.51
CA LEU A 281 -4.91 -13.50 -29.97
C LEU A 281 -3.86 -12.47 -30.41
N GLU A 282 -3.85 -12.14 -31.69
CA GLU A 282 -2.96 -11.14 -32.25
C GLU A 282 -3.63 -9.76 -32.29
N ALA A 283 -2.91 -8.76 -31.80
CA ALA A 283 -3.31 -7.35 -31.86
C ALA A 283 -2.07 -6.51 -32.13
N GLU A 284 -2.22 -5.49 -32.97
CA GLU A 284 -1.14 -4.58 -33.37
C GLU A 284 -0.90 -3.54 -32.26
N LEU A 285 0.36 -3.46 -31.78
CA LEU A 285 0.74 -2.56 -30.70
C LEU A 285 0.48 -1.10 -31.05
N GLU A 286 0.91 -0.67 -32.24
CA GLU A 286 0.74 0.73 -32.69
C GLU A 286 -0.75 1.13 -32.72
N SER A 287 -1.61 0.24 -33.21
CA SER A 287 -3.06 0.49 -33.25
C SER A 287 -3.68 0.58 -31.86
N SER A 288 -3.21 -0.26 -30.92
CA SER A 288 -3.68 -0.30 -29.54
C SER A 288 -3.26 0.96 -28.77
N VAL A 289 -2.01 1.41 -28.96
CA VAL A 289 -1.50 2.66 -28.39
C VAL A 289 -2.26 3.86 -28.96
N ALA A 290 -2.50 3.89 -30.28
CA ALA A 290 -3.27 4.95 -30.92
C ALA A 290 -4.72 4.98 -30.39
N TYR A 291 -5.34 3.82 -30.18
CA TYR A 291 -6.66 3.72 -29.55
C TYR A 291 -6.65 4.30 -28.14
N VAL A 292 -5.70 3.92 -27.29
CA VAL A 292 -5.61 4.42 -25.89
C VAL A 292 -5.37 5.92 -25.83
N LYS A 293 -4.61 6.48 -26.78
CA LYS A 293 -4.35 7.94 -26.87
C LYS A 293 -5.50 8.73 -27.51
N SER A 294 -6.39 8.08 -28.26
CA SER A 294 -7.51 8.75 -28.92
C SER A 294 -8.44 9.41 -27.89
N GLN A 295 -9.01 10.57 -28.21
CA GLN A 295 -10.04 11.21 -27.40
C GLN A 295 -11.40 10.70 -27.87
#